data_AF-A0AAE3A955-F1
#
_entry.id   AF-A0AAE3A955-F1
#
_cell.length_a   1.000
_cell.length_b   1.000
_cell.length_c   1.000
_cell.angle_alpha   90.00
_cell.angle_beta   90.00
_cell.angle_gamma   90.00
#
_symmetry.space_group_name_H-M   'P 1'
#
loop_
_entity.id
_entity.type
_entity.pdbx_description
1 polymer ?
#
loop_
_entity_poly.entity_id
_entity_poly.type
_entity_poly.pdbx_seq_one_letter_code
_entity_poly.pdbx_strand_id
1 'polypeptide(L)'
;MKYNGFYFWMFKSPMKKVLAEKYGREYAADIMKKSKKVYRELVEKADDIGDDNPMAYNELFALAFVAPYVASEKKIPPETVQEMMRCSLYHIKWYFGRTDLNTDKGKTENKKSVVKYYKWYTPEKEKQYPTSFKVDFVGQPHEGACYYRITRCPICIYTEKLGVSELMPLFCELDEVMITLQHGVLHRKQTLANGGEFCDYYITGNRE
;
A
#
# COMPACT_ATOMS: atom_id res chain seq x y z
N MET A 1 -10.08 -4.20 11.62
CA MET A 1 -10.83 -3.62 10.46
C MET A 1 -11.88 -4.61 9.95
N LYS A 2 -12.89 -4.15 9.19
CA LYS A 2 -13.85 -5.05 8.53
C LYS A 2 -13.16 -5.94 7.48
N TYR A 3 -13.33 -7.26 7.61
CA TYR A 3 -12.77 -8.23 6.68
C TYR A 3 -13.28 -8.02 5.26
N ASN A 4 -12.35 -7.97 4.30
CA ASN A 4 -12.64 -7.95 2.87
C ASN A 4 -11.70 -8.91 2.13
N GLY A 5 -12.25 -10.04 1.67
CA GLY A 5 -11.51 -11.06 0.93
C GLY A 5 -11.09 -10.68 -0.50
N PHE A 6 -11.57 -9.53 -1.01
CA PHE A 6 -11.35 -9.09 -2.38
C PHE A 6 -9.88 -8.91 -2.73
N TYR A 7 -9.09 -8.21 -1.91
CA TYR A 7 -7.68 -7.92 -2.19
C TYR A 7 -6.84 -9.19 -2.25
N PHE A 8 -7.01 -10.09 -1.28
CA PHE A 8 -6.35 -11.39 -1.32
C PHE A 8 -6.76 -12.20 -2.56
N TRP A 9 -8.05 -12.22 -2.90
CA TRP A 9 -8.53 -12.91 -4.10
C TRP A 9 -7.95 -12.32 -5.39
N MET A 10 -7.83 -11.00 -5.49
CA MET A 10 -7.27 -10.29 -6.65
C MET A 10 -5.82 -10.67 -6.88
N PHE A 11 -5.00 -10.71 -5.83
CA PHE A 11 -3.56 -10.94 -5.94
C PHE A 11 -3.15 -12.41 -5.79
N LYS A 12 -4.07 -13.32 -5.47
CA LYS A 12 -3.75 -14.75 -5.27
C LYS A 12 -3.00 -15.38 -6.43
N SER A 13 -3.35 -15.01 -7.67
CA SER A 13 -2.79 -15.65 -8.86
C SER A 13 -1.35 -15.21 -9.13
N PRO A 14 -1.03 -13.89 -9.21
CA PRO A 14 0.36 -13.45 -9.34
C PRO A 14 1.23 -13.89 -8.15
N MET A 15 0.74 -13.82 -6.92
CA MET A 15 1.47 -14.33 -5.75
C MET A 15 1.83 -15.82 -5.90
N LYS A 16 0.83 -16.66 -6.23
CA LYS A 16 1.04 -18.10 -6.43
C LYS A 16 2.04 -18.39 -7.54
N LYS A 17 2.05 -17.59 -8.61
CA LYS A 17 2.99 -17.75 -9.73
C LYS A 17 4.44 -17.55 -9.25
N VAL A 18 4.73 -16.44 -8.58
CA VAL A 18 6.07 -16.15 -8.03
C VAL A 18 6.53 -17.25 -7.07
N LEU A 19 5.65 -17.70 -6.18
CA LEU A 19 5.96 -18.80 -5.24
C LEU A 19 6.23 -20.12 -5.97
N ALA A 20 5.46 -20.44 -7.02
CA ALA A 20 5.62 -21.69 -7.76
C ALA A 20 6.93 -21.70 -8.56
N GLU A 21 7.36 -20.57 -9.09
CA GLU A 21 8.61 -20.42 -9.83
C GLU A 21 9.84 -20.54 -8.90
N LYS A 22 9.76 -20.04 -7.67
CA LYS A 22 10.88 -20.06 -6.71
C LYS A 22 10.97 -21.31 -5.84
N TYR A 23 9.83 -21.89 -5.47
CA TYR A 23 9.75 -22.95 -4.46
C TYR A 23 8.95 -24.19 -4.89
N GLY A 24 8.44 -24.21 -6.13
CA GLY A 24 7.65 -25.31 -6.65
C GLY A 24 6.15 -25.21 -6.35
N ARG A 25 5.36 -25.94 -7.14
CA ARG A 25 3.88 -25.84 -7.17
C ARG A 25 3.21 -26.30 -5.88
N GLU A 26 3.76 -27.31 -5.22
CA GLU A 26 3.21 -27.87 -3.97
C GLU A 26 3.34 -26.87 -2.83
N TYR A 27 4.54 -26.33 -2.62
CA TYR A 27 4.79 -25.28 -1.64
C TYR A 27 3.91 -24.05 -1.89
N ALA A 28 3.84 -23.58 -3.15
CA ALA A 28 3.00 -22.45 -3.52
C ALA A 28 1.51 -22.70 -3.21
N ALA A 29 1.00 -23.92 -3.45
CA ALA A 29 -0.38 -24.25 -3.13
C ALA A 29 -0.65 -24.28 -1.62
N ASP A 30 0.24 -24.90 -0.84
CA ASP A 30 0.11 -24.98 0.62
C ASP A 30 0.21 -23.59 1.28
N ILE A 31 1.23 -22.81 0.92
CA ILE A 31 1.39 -21.45 1.45
C ILE A 31 0.17 -20.60 1.10
N MET A 32 -0.28 -20.56 -0.17
CA MET A 32 -1.44 -19.74 -0.52
C MET A 32 -2.73 -20.15 0.22
N LYS A 33 -2.88 -21.44 0.56
CA LYS A 33 -3.99 -21.92 1.40
C LYS A 33 -3.88 -21.40 2.83
N LYS A 34 -2.68 -21.45 3.43
CA LYS A 34 -2.39 -20.92 4.77
C LYS A 34 -2.54 -19.39 4.80
N SER A 35 -1.97 -18.68 3.83
CA SER A 35 -2.03 -17.23 3.70
C SER A 35 -3.45 -16.68 3.65
N LYS A 36 -4.41 -17.42 3.07
CA LYS A 36 -5.82 -16.98 3.07
C LYS A 36 -6.40 -16.88 4.49
N LYS A 37 -6.05 -17.84 5.36
CA LYS A 37 -6.48 -17.85 6.76
C LYS A 37 -5.78 -16.74 7.53
N VAL A 38 -4.46 -16.65 7.38
CA VAL A 38 -3.63 -15.62 8.00
C VAL A 38 -4.08 -14.22 7.60
N TYR A 39 -4.37 -13.96 6.32
CA TYR A 39 -4.90 -12.68 5.85
C TYR A 39 -6.18 -12.27 6.59
N ARG A 40 -7.12 -13.21 6.75
CA ARG A 40 -8.36 -12.94 7.49
C ARG A 40 -8.06 -12.56 8.94
N GLU A 41 -7.22 -13.33 9.62
CA GLU A 41 -6.82 -13.06 11.00
C GLU A 41 -6.11 -11.71 11.14
N LEU A 42 -5.21 -11.38 10.21
CA LEU A 42 -4.51 -10.09 10.19
C LEU A 42 -5.48 -8.92 10.04
N VAL A 43 -6.47 -9.01 9.15
CA VAL A 43 -7.46 -7.94 8.96
C VAL A 43 -8.41 -7.80 10.15
N GLU A 44 -8.85 -8.92 10.73
CA GLU A 44 -9.73 -8.94 11.91
C GLU A 44 -9.02 -8.38 13.16
N LYS A 45 -7.70 -8.59 13.29
CA LYS A 45 -6.88 -8.07 14.40
C LYS A 45 -6.30 -6.68 14.17
N ALA A 46 -6.29 -6.18 12.93
CA ALA A 46 -5.82 -4.83 12.62
C ALA A 46 -6.68 -3.78 13.33
N ASP A 47 -6.06 -2.70 13.78
CA ASP A 47 -6.75 -1.58 14.42
C ASP A 47 -7.89 -1.09 13.52
N ASP A 48 -9.00 -0.66 14.11
CA ASP A 48 -10.04 -0.01 13.31
C ASP A 48 -9.58 1.39 12.88
N ILE A 49 -9.54 1.62 11.57
CA ILE A 49 -9.19 2.91 10.97
C ILE A 49 -10.40 3.58 10.32
N GLY A 50 -11.61 3.07 10.57
CA GLY A 50 -12.89 3.58 10.07
C GLY A 50 -13.36 2.87 8.80
N ASP A 51 -14.57 2.31 8.84
CA ASP A 51 -15.18 1.61 7.69
C ASP A 51 -15.45 2.52 6.48
N ASP A 52 -15.68 3.82 6.72
CA ASP A 52 -15.91 4.85 5.71
C ASP A 52 -14.62 5.57 5.27
N ASN A 53 -13.46 5.14 5.77
CA ASN A 53 -12.16 5.71 5.48
C ASN A 53 -11.80 5.56 3.98
N PRO A 54 -11.60 6.67 3.25
CA PRO A 54 -11.26 6.64 1.82
C PRO A 54 -9.95 5.90 1.48
N MET A 55 -9.06 5.68 2.44
CA MET A 55 -7.74 5.06 2.30
C MET A 55 -7.62 3.69 2.98
N ALA A 56 -8.67 3.17 3.62
CA ALA A 56 -8.62 1.86 4.30
C ALA A 56 -8.21 0.70 3.37
N TYR A 57 -8.46 0.83 2.08
CA TYR A 57 -8.04 -0.15 1.10
C TYR A 57 -6.51 -0.34 1.03
N ASN A 58 -5.71 0.68 1.36
CA ASN A 58 -4.25 0.59 1.32
C ASN A 58 -3.73 -0.42 2.35
N GLU A 59 -4.35 -0.46 3.53
CA GLU A 59 -3.99 -1.41 4.57
C GLU A 59 -4.44 -2.83 4.21
N LEU A 60 -5.66 -3.00 3.72
CA LEU A 60 -6.14 -4.30 3.20
C LEU A 60 -5.26 -4.83 2.06
N PHE A 61 -4.83 -3.95 1.17
CA PHE A 61 -3.91 -4.26 0.08
C PHE A 61 -2.57 -4.76 0.64
N ALA A 62 -1.95 -4.02 1.56
CA ALA A 62 -0.65 -4.40 2.14
C ALA A 62 -0.73 -5.72 2.91
N LEU A 63 -1.77 -5.91 3.71
CA LEU A 63 -1.97 -7.14 4.49
C LEU A 63 -2.13 -8.39 3.61
N ALA A 64 -2.61 -8.26 2.37
CA ALA A 64 -2.65 -9.37 1.43
C ALA A 64 -1.25 -9.93 1.12
N PHE A 65 -0.22 -9.07 1.13
CA PHE A 65 1.18 -9.44 0.90
C PHE A 65 1.94 -9.77 2.19
N VAL A 66 1.57 -9.18 3.32
CA VAL A 66 2.10 -9.61 4.64
C VAL A 66 1.66 -11.05 4.96
N ALA A 67 0.44 -11.44 4.56
CA ALA A 67 -0.11 -12.74 4.87
C ALA A 67 0.76 -13.96 4.46
N PRO A 68 1.28 -14.08 3.22
CA PRO A 68 2.20 -15.17 2.88
C PRO A 68 3.53 -15.12 3.63
N TYR A 69 4.05 -13.95 3.96
CA TYR A 69 5.26 -13.82 4.76
C TYR A 69 5.05 -14.42 6.16
N VAL A 70 4.00 -14.00 6.85
CA VAL A 70 3.61 -14.51 8.18
C VAL A 70 3.24 -16.00 8.13
N ALA A 71 2.45 -16.42 7.13
CA ALA A 71 2.05 -17.83 6.96
C ALA A 71 3.23 -18.78 6.72
N SER A 72 4.35 -18.26 6.20
CA SER A 72 5.58 -19.01 6.02
C SER A 72 6.48 -19.01 7.26
N GLU A 73 6.06 -18.39 8.36
CA GLU A 73 6.92 -18.13 9.54
C GLU A 73 8.19 -17.38 9.13
N LYS A 74 8.05 -16.40 8.23
CA LYS A 74 9.16 -15.61 7.65
C LYS A 74 10.20 -16.42 6.86
N LYS A 75 9.90 -17.66 6.43
CA LYS A 75 10.79 -18.47 5.61
C LYS A 75 10.92 -17.96 4.17
N ILE A 76 9.93 -17.22 3.67
CA ILE A 76 10.00 -16.52 2.38
C ILE A 76 10.80 -15.22 2.59
N PRO A 77 11.86 -14.92 1.84
CA PRO A 77 12.59 -13.66 1.96
C PRO A 77 11.70 -12.44 1.65
N PRO A 78 11.89 -11.30 2.35
CA PRO A 78 11.16 -10.05 2.10
C PRO A 78 11.13 -9.62 0.62
N GLU A 79 12.23 -9.80 -0.11
CA GLU A 79 12.37 -9.46 -1.53
C GLU A 79 11.45 -10.31 -2.41
N THR A 80 11.16 -11.54 -2.00
CA THR A 80 10.19 -12.38 -2.70
C THR A 80 8.76 -11.90 -2.44
N VAL A 81 8.48 -11.33 -1.26
CA VAL A 81 7.21 -10.66 -0.97
C VAL A 81 7.06 -9.38 -1.78
N GLN A 82 8.12 -8.60 -1.90
CA GLN A 82 8.17 -7.43 -2.78
C GLN A 82 7.90 -7.84 -4.23
N GLU A 83 8.52 -8.91 -4.72
CA GLU A 83 8.30 -9.40 -6.08
C GLU A 83 6.87 -9.88 -6.30
N MET A 84 6.28 -10.57 -5.31
CA MET A 84 4.85 -10.93 -5.32
C MET A 84 3.96 -9.69 -5.49
N MET A 85 4.23 -8.60 -4.78
CA MET A 85 3.50 -7.34 -4.89
C MET A 85 3.76 -6.64 -6.23
N ARG A 86 5.01 -6.58 -6.70
CA ARG A 86 5.39 -6.02 -8.00
C ARG A 86 4.68 -6.72 -9.16
N CYS A 87 4.76 -8.05 -9.22
CA CYS A 87 4.05 -8.85 -10.21
C CYS A 87 2.53 -8.63 -10.15
N SER A 88 1.98 -8.45 -8.95
CA SER A 88 0.57 -8.16 -8.75
C SER A 88 0.16 -6.79 -9.29
N LEU A 89 0.98 -5.74 -9.07
CA LEU A 89 0.75 -4.41 -9.63
C LEU A 89 0.75 -4.44 -11.17
N TYR A 90 1.70 -5.16 -11.78
CA TYR A 90 1.71 -5.34 -13.24
C TYR A 90 0.53 -6.17 -13.76
N HIS A 91 0.05 -7.16 -12.99
CA HIS A 91 -1.15 -7.92 -13.34
C HIS A 91 -2.40 -7.03 -13.45
N ILE A 92 -2.48 -5.98 -12.63
CA ILE A 92 -3.57 -4.99 -12.67
C ILE A 92 -3.16 -3.66 -13.35
N LYS A 93 -2.10 -3.63 -14.17
CA LYS A 93 -1.59 -2.39 -14.79
C LYS A 93 -2.63 -1.61 -15.58
N TRP A 94 -3.60 -2.30 -16.18
CA TRP A 94 -4.70 -1.68 -16.93
C TRP A 94 -5.58 -0.78 -16.05
N TYR A 95 -5.68 -1.08 -14.75
CA TYR A 95 -6.42 -0.26 -13.78
C TYR A 95 -5.68 1.04 -13.51
N PHE A 96 -4.37 0.96 -13.24
CA PHE A 96 -3.52 2.14 -13.02
C PHE A 96 -3.45 3.02 -14.27
N GLY A 97 -3.32 2.43 -15.45
CA GLY A 97 -3.29 3.14 -16.74
C GLY A 97 -4.59 3.89 -17.11
N ARG A 98 -5.66 3.79 -16.30
CA ARG A 98 -6.85 4.66 -16.43
C ARG A 98 -6.60 6.10 -15.98
N THR A 99 -5.53 6.32 -15.22
CA THR A 99 -5.07 7.64 -14.79
C THR A 99 -3.83 8.01 -15.59
N ASP A 100 -3.83 9.19 -16.20
CA ASP A 100 -2.65 9.75 -16.89
C ASP A 100 -2.22 11.04 -16.21
N LEU A 101 -1.12 10.97 -15.47
CA LEU A 101 -0.55 12.07 -14.68
C LEU A 101 0.01 13.21 -15.55
N ASN A 102 0.11 13.04 -16.87
CA ASN A 102 0.42 14.13 -17.80
C ASN A 102 -0.82 14.99 -18.15
N THR A 103 -2.00 14.67 -17.62
CA THR A 103 -3.25 15.39 -17.90
C THR A 103 -3.81 16.02 -16.63
N ASP A 104 -4.45 17.19 -16.74
CA ASP A 104 -5.11 17.85 -15.59
C ASP A 104 -6.16 16.97 -14.93
N LYS A 105 -6.89 16.20 -15.76
CA LYS A 105 -7.86 15.22 -15.28
C LYS A 105 -7.18 14.13 -14.45
N GLY A 106 -6.09 13.54 -14.92
CA GLY A 106 -5.39 12.48 -14.19
C GLY A 106 -4.72 12.99 -12.91
N LYS A 107 -4.13 14.20 -12.93
CA LYS A 107 -3.63 14.86 -11.71
C LYS A 107 -4.74 15.09 -10.69
N THR A 108 -5.92 15.51 -11.14
CA THR A 108 -7.09 15.71 -10.27
C THR A 108 -7.57 14.39 -9.67
N GLU A 109 -7.70 13.33 -10.48
CA GLU A 109 -8.12 12.01 -10.00
C GLU A 109 -7.09 11.38 -9.04
N ASN A 110 -5.78 11.55 -9.27
CA ASN A 110 -4.74 11.05 -8.36
C ASN A 110 -4.83 11.68 -6.97
N LYS A 111 -5.08 13.00 -6.88
CA LYS A 111 -5.24 13.70 -5.59
C LYS A 111 -6.57 13.44 -4.90
N LYS A 112 -7.57 12.94 -5.62
CA LYS A 112 -8.96 12.86 -5.15
C LYS A 112 -9.10 12.06 -3.86
N SER A 113 -8.49 10.87 -3.79
CA SER A 113 -8.58 10.00 -2.62
C SER A 113 -7.92 10.62 -1.39
N VAL A 114 -6.73 11.23 -1.55
CA VAL A 114 -6.01 11.86 -0.44
C VAL A 114 -6.69 13.14 0.04
N VAL A 115 -7.23 13.96 -0.86
CA VAL A 115 -8.02 15.15 -0.48
C VAL A 115 -9.32 14.74 0.21
N LYS A 116 -10.01 13.70 -0.29
CA LYS A 116 -11.19 13.15 0.36
C LYS A 116 -10.86 12.62 1.76
N TYR A 117 -9.74 11.91 1.90
CA TYR A 117 -9.24 11.42 3.19
C TYR A 117 -8.96 12.56 4.15
N TYR A 118 -8.20 13.56 3.72
CA TYR A 118 -7.86 14.70 4.57
C TYR A 118 -9.09 15.44 5.10
N LYS A 119 -10.10 15.65 4.25
CA LYS A 119 -11.38 16.25 4.68
C LYS A 119 -12.17 15.34 5.61
N TRP A 120 -12.07 14.03 5.44
CA TRP A 120 -12.73 13.04 6.29
C TRP A 120 -12.07 12.93 7.67
N TYR A 121 -10.74 13.10 7.76
CA TYR A 121 -9.97 12.87 8.98
C TYR A 121 -9.91 14.11 9.89
N THR A 122 -11.06 14.49 10.45
CA THR A 122 -11.20 15.60 11.41
C THR A 122 -10.55 15.30 12.77
N PRO A 123 -10.39 16.28 13.68
CA PRO A 123 -9.90 16.02 15.04
C PRO A 123 -10.73 14.99 15.81
N GLU A 124 -12.04 14.92 15.59
CA GLU A 124 -12.92 13.92 16.18
C GLU A 124 -12.61 12.52 15.63
N LYS A 125 -12.41 12.41 14.32
CA LYS A 125 -12.00 11.15 13.67
C LYS A 125 -10.59 10.75 14.08
N GLU A 126 -9.67 11.69 14.31
CA GLU A 126 -8.34 11.40 14.85
C GLU A 126 -8.42 10.84 16.28
N LYS A 127 -9.28 11.41 17.14
CA LYS A 127 -9.54 10.86 18.48
C LYS A 127 -10.16 9.46 18.43
N GLN A 128 -11.06 9.23 17.48
CA GLN A 128 -11.74 7.94 17.30
C GLN A 128 -10.82 6.86 16.70
N TYR A 129 -9.96 7.25 15.75
CA TYR A 129 -9.08 6.36 14.99
C TYR A 129 -7.63 6.85 15.06
N PRO A 130 -6.97 6.78 16.23
CA PRO A 130 -5.67 7.40 16.46
C PRO A 130 -4.51 6.75 15.69
N THR A 131 -4.70 5.54 15.16
CA THR A 131 -3.70 4.81 14.38
C THR A 131 -3.89 4.96 12.87
N SER A 132 -5.00 5.59 12.42
CA SER A 132 -5.24 5.84 10.99
C SER A 132 -4.19 6.77 10.38
N PHE A 133 -4.18 6.85 9.05
CA PHE A 133 -3.27 7.73 8.32
C PHE A 133 -3.36 9.17 8.84
N LYS A 134 -2.22 9.86 8.95
CA LYS A 134 -2.22 11.32 9.16
C LYS A 134 -1.57 11.96 7.96
N VAL A 135 -2.29 12.91 7.36
CA VAL A 135 -1.92 13.55 6.11
C VAL A 135 -1.96 15.05 6.28
N ASP A 136 -1.00 15.75 5.69
CA ASP A 136 -1.03 17.20 5.54
C ASP A 136 -0.48 17.62 4.17
N PHE A 137 -0.61 18.92 3.87
CA PHE A 137 -0.20 19.55 2.60
C PHE A 137 0.90 20.61 2.81
N VAL A 138 1.64 20.55 3.93
CA VAL A 138 2.64 21.56 4.28
C VAL A 138 3.87 21.42 3.39
N GLY A 139 4.37 22.53 2.83
CA GLY A 139 5.60 22.52 2.03
C GLY A 139 5.38 22.19 0.55
N GLN A 140 4.16 22.37 0.05
CA GLN A 140 3.85 22.20 -1.37
C GLN A 140 4.83 23.00 -2.26
N PRO A 141 5.55 22.37 -3.21
CA PRO A 141 6.62 23.03 -3.97
C PRO A 141 6.17 24.23 -4.80
N HIS A 142 4.99 24.13 -5.43
CA HIS A 142 4.36 25.20 -6.18
C HIS A 142 2.84 24.99 -6.23
N GLU A 143 2.10 26.06 -6.54
CA GLU A 143 0.65 26.00 -6.71
C GLU A 143 0.29 24.96 -7.79
N GLY A 144 -0.73 24.13 -7.50
CA GLY A 144 -1.16 23.06 -8.41
C GLY A 144 -0.36 21.74 -8.35
N ALA A 145 0.82 21.69 -7.71
CA ALA A 145 1.62 20.45 -7.57
C ALA A 145 0.82 19.30 -6.90
N CYS A 146 1.01 18.06 -7.35
CA CYS A 146 0.52 16.88 -6.62
C CYS A 146 1.46 16.58 -5.45
N TYR A 147 1.18 17.20 -4.32
CA TYR A 147 2.01 17.11 -3.13
C TYR A 147 1.16 16.81 -1.89
N TYR A 148 1.61 15.87 -1.07
CA TYR A 148 1.11 15.65 0.29
C TYR A 148 2.16 14.89 1.09
N ARG A 149 2.04 14.96 2.42
CA ARG A 149 2.89 14.22 3.35
C ARG A 149 2.04 13.25 4.14
N ILE A 150 2.54 12.02 4.33
CA ILE A 150 1.97 11.09 5.32
C ILE A 150 2.85 11.14 6.57
N THR A 151 2.33 11.67 7.67
CA THR A 151 3.03 11.81 8.95
C THR A 151 2.70 10.68 9.94
N ARG A 152 1.69 9.86 9.64
CA ARG A 152 1.41 8.60 10.33
C ARG A 152 0.86 7.58 9.35
N CYS A 153 1.36 6.35 9.41
CA CYS A 153 0.95 5.26 8.53
C CYS A 153 0.51 4.05 9.37
N PRO A 154 -0.77 3.62 9.32
CA PRO A 154 -1.24 2.45 10.05
C PRO A 154 -0.50 1.17 9.63
N ILE A 155 -0.08 1.09 8.36
CA ILE A 155 0.66 -0.07 7.84
C ILE A 155 2.03 -0.20 8.51
N CYS A 156 2.76 0.91 8.71
CA CYS A 156 4.01 0.91 9.48
C CYS A 156 3.77 0.47 10.93
N ILE A 157 2.77 1.05 11.60
CA ILE A 157 2.43 0.72 13.00
C ILE A 157 2.10 -0.77 13.11
N TYR A 158 1.28 -1.29 12.20
CA TYR A 158 0.81 -2.66 12.31
C TYR A 158 1.87 -3.68 11.94
N THR A 159 2.70 -3.41 10.93
CA THR A 159 3.86 -4.26 10.62
C THR A 159 4.89 -4.28 11.75
N GLU A 160 5.10 -3.17 12.46
CA GLU A 160 5.91 -3.14 13.69
C GLU A 160 5.30 -4.02 14.79
N LYS A 161 3.99 -3.90 15.07
CA LYS A 161 3.28 -4.77 16.04
C LYS A 161 3.38 -6.26 15.72
N LEU A 162 3.38 -6.61 14.43
CA LEU A 162 3.54 -7.98 13.94
C LEU A 162 5.01 -8.43 13.92
N GLY A 163 5.95 -7.52 14.18
CA GLY A 163 7.38 -7.75 14.11
C GLY A 163 7.89 -7.98 12.68
N VAL A 164 7.24 -7.46 11.65
CA VAL A 164 7.57 -7.63 10.22
C VAL A 164 7.89 -6.30 9.51
N SER A 165 8.41 -5.32 10.25
CA SER A 165 8.73 -3.98 9.75
C SER A 165 9.73 -3.98 8.59
N GLU A 166 10.53 -5.04 8.44
CA GLU A 166 11.45 -5.26 7.32
C GLU A 166 10.76 -5.25 5.93
N LEU A 167 9.44 -5.48 5.87
CA LEU A 167 8.67 -5.40 4.62
C LEU A 167 8.39 -3.96 4.18
N MET A 168 8.38 -2.99 5.10
CA MET A 168 7.86 -1.66 4.82
C MET A 168 8.68 -0.85 3.82
N PRO A 169 10.02 -0.78 3.90
CA PRO A 169 10.82 -0.10 2.87
C PRO A 169 10.54 -0.64 1.47
N LEU A 170 10.47 -1.98 1.34
CA LEU A 170 10.21 -2.67 0.09
C LEU A 170 8.81 -2.39 -0.48
N PHE A 171 7.80 -2.29 0.39
CA PHE A 171 6.45 -1.93 -0.03
C PHE A 171 6.36 -0.46 -0.45
N CYS A 172 7.03 0.43 0.28
CA CYS A 172 7.06 1.86 -0.06
C CYS A 172 7.73 2.13 -1.41
N GLU A 173 8.78 1.38 -1.78
CA GLU A 173 9.41 1.47 -3.11
C GLU A 173 8.42 1.17 -4.26
N LEU A 174 7.44 0.30 -4.04
CA LEU A 174 6.48 -0.08 -5.07
C LEU A 174 5.45 1.01 -5.38
N ASP A 175 5.41 2.09 -4.58
CA ASP A 175 4.70 3.31 -4.97
C ASP A 175 5.25 3.88 -6.28
N GLU A 176 6.57 3.81 -6.52
CA GLU A 176 7.16 4.27 -7.78
C GLU A 176 6.64 3.47 -8.97
N VAL A 177 6.42 2.17 -8.79
CA VAL A 177 5.81 1.31 -9.82
C VAL A 177 4.38 1.76 -10.09
N MET A 178 3.58 1.99 -9.04
CA MET A 178 2.20 2.44 -9.20
C MET A 178 2.11 3.79 -9.93
N ILE A 179 2.98 4.74 -9.58
CA ILE A 179 3.03 6.07 -10.20
C ILE A 179 3.54 6.00 -11.64
N THR A 180 4.54 5.16 -11.92
CA THR A 180 5.02 4.91 -13.29
C THR A 180 3.92 4.35 -14.18
N LEU A 181 3.11 3.42 -13.67
CA LEU A 181 1.96 2.86 -14.40
C LEU A 181 0.86 3.89 -14.69
N GLN A 182 0.90 5.07 -14.05
CA GLN A 182 0.03 6.22 -14.30
C GLN A 182 0.70 7.31 -15.16
N HIS A 183 1.84 7.00 -15.79
CA HIS A 183 2.69 7.95 -16.54
C HIS A 183 3.21 9.12 -15.69
N GLY A 184 3.47 8.89 -14.40
CA GLY A 184 4.05 9.88 -13.51
C GLY A 184 5.45 9.55 -13.04
N VAL A 185 6.02 10.50 -12.29
CA VAL A 185 7.26 10.37 -11.54
C VAL A 185 6.98 10.71 -10.08
N LEU A 186 7.47 9.88 -9.17
CA LEU A 186 7.40 10.10 -7.73
C LEU A 186 8.77 10.60 -7.25
N HIS A 187 8.81 11.87 -6.85
CA HIS A 187 9.99 12.49 -6.27
C HIS A 187 9.89 12.35 -4.76
N ARG A 188 10.71 11.48 -4.17
CA ARG A 188 10.62 11.15 -2.74
C ARG A 188 11.99 11.20 -2.08
N LYS A 189 12.09 11.97 -1.00
CA LYS A 189 13.33 12.12 -0.22
C LYS A 189 13.38 11.24 1.03
N GLN A 190 12.22 10.91 1.60
CA GLN A 190 12.11 10.15 2.84
C GLN A 190 10.78 9.39 2.94
N THR A 191 10.78 8.39 3.82
CA THR A 191 9.60 7.63 4.23
C THR A 191 9.65 7.40 5.73
N LEU A 192 8.48 7.27 6.35
CA LEU A 192 8.36 6.79 7.73
C LEU A 192 9.03 5.41 7.89
N ALA A 193 8.94 4.54 6.87
CA ALA A 193 9.54 3.21 6.87
C ALA A 193 11.08 3.22 6.95
N ASN A 194 11.73 4.29 6.49
CA ASN A 194 13.18 4.48 6.55
C ASN A 194 13.60 5.43 7.69
N GLY A 195 12.74 5.64 8.69
CA GLY A 195 13.03 6.50 9.84
C GLY A 195 12.91 8.00 9.57
N GLY A 196 12.32 8.40 8.44
CA GLY A 196 11.99 9.79 8.16
C GLY A 196 10.83 10.30 9.02
N GLU A 197 10.67 11.62 9.08
CA GLU A 197 9.59 12.26 9.85
C GLU A 197 8.23 12.13 9.15
N PHE A 198 8.23 11.91 7.83
CA PHE A 198 7.05 11.72 7.00
C PHE A 198 7.39 10.97 5.71
N CYS A 199 6.38 10.46 5.01
CA CYS A 199 6.50 10.03 3.63
C CYS A 199 6.26 11.22 2.69
N ASP A 200 7.24 11.53 1.85
CA ASP A 200 7.15 12.58 0.85
C ASP A 200 6.48 12.04 -0.43
N TYR A 201 5.33 12.60 -0.80
CA TYR A 201 4.64 12.30 -2.05
C TYR A 201 4.57 13.55 -2.92
N TYR A 202 5.67 13.86 -3.59
CA TYR A 202 5.69 14.81 -4.70
C TYR A 202 5.58 14.06 -6.03
N ILE A 203 4.45 14.22 -6.72
CA ILE A 203 4.13 13.48 -7.94
C ILE A 203 3.99 14.46 -9.12
N THR A 204 4.65 14.16 -10.23
CA THR A 204 4.52 14.90 -11.50
C THR A 204 4.12 13.96 -12.64
N GLY A 205 3.68 14.52 -13.77
CA GLY A 205 3.69 13.77 -15.04
C GLY A 205 5.13 13.46 -15.45
N ASN A 206 5.32 12.41 -16.25
CA ASN A 206 6.64 12.02 -16.76
C ASN A 206 7.08 12.80 -18.02
N ARG A 207 6.31 13.82 -18.42
CA ARG A 207 6.63 14.76 -19.53
C ARG A 207 6.85 16.20 -19.04
N GLU A 208 6.85 16.40 -17.73
CA GLU A 208 7.13 17.68 -17.04
C GLU A 208 8.57 17.72 -16.56
#